data_AF-A0A1Q3GFY7-F1
#
_entry.id   AF-A0A1Q3GFY7-F1
#
_cell.length_a   1.000
_cell.length_b   1.000
_cell.length_c   1.000
_cell.angle_alpha   90.00
_cell.angle_beta   90.00
_cell.angle_gamma   90.00
#
_symmetry.space_group_name_H-M   'P 1'
#
loop_
_entity.id
_entity.type
_entity.pdbx_description
1 polymer ?
#
loop_
_entity_poly.entity_id
_entity_poly.type
_entity_poly.pdbx_seq_one_letter_code
_entity_poly.pdbx_strand_id
1 'polypeptide(L)'
;MSEIYYGDKETFAVRYVPGFKLESEDGTQNFYANMHLVLGGQIIGNPEEPCLLSLWLPGVDWLQDNLHDRFDYLYDKEFEGRSDEEIFVMIWKANELESDYDPKYLYLPKLNQVIWDICTIKIDETIDAWFLAVIKHNDYQLKFLWRKWNEHICPEVSTDLFSVVVDKDFAVETLNQCMQEVQMHWMHYPLEK
;
A
#
# COMPACT_ATOMS: atom_id res chain seq x y z
N MET A 1 -11.81 -8.04 19.77
CA MET A 1 -10.37 -7.89 20.06
C MET A 1 -10.02 -6.40 19.95
N SER A 2 -9.01 -5.90 20.66
CA SER A 2 -8.64 -4.48 20.61
C SER A 2 -7.87 -4.18 19.32
N GLU A 3 -8.24 -3.09 18.67
CA GLU A 3 -7.54 -2.55 17.50
C GLU A 3 -6.23 -1.87 17.92
N ILE A 4 -5.17 -2.11 17.13
CA ILE A 4 -3.82 -1.59 17.33
C ILE A 4 -3.44 -0.77 16.10
N TYR A 5 -2.73 0.33 16.30
CA TYR A 5 -2.14 1.10 15.22
C TYR A 5 -0.65 1.26 15.49
N TYR A 6 0.15 0.89 14.50
CA TYR A 6 1.58 1.16 14.48
C TYR A 6 1.79 2.44 13.68
N GLY A 7 2.44 3.45 14.25
CA GLY A 7 2.62 4.77 13.63
C GLY A 7 1.55 5.80 14.03
N ASP A 8 1.32 6.76 13.15
CA ASP A 8 0.39 7.89 13.35
C ASP A 8 -0.76 7.82 12.35
N LYS A 9 -1.98 7.67 12.86
CA LYS A 9 -3.17 7.49 12.04
C LYS A 9 -3.43 8.67 11.11
N GLU A 10 -3.05 9.88 11.51
CA GLU A 10 -3.32 11.09 10.75
C GLU A 10 -2.36 11.26 9.57
N THR A 11 -1.24 10.53 9.54
CA THR A 11 -0.22 10.65 8.50
C THR A 11 0.07 9.31 7.85
N PHE A 12 0.67 8.38 8.59
CA PHE A 12 0.98 7.03 8.15
C PHE A 12 0.95 6.06 9.32
N ALA A 13 0.11 5.02 9.20
CA ALA A 13 0.07 3.93 10.15
C ALA A 13 -0.25 2.59 9.47
N VAL A 14 0.02 1.50 10.18
CA VAL A 14 -0.59 0.19 9.90
C VAL A 14 -1.63 -0.08 10.97
N ARG A 15 -2.87 -0.27 10.55
CA ARG A 15 -3.95 -0.77 11.39
C ARG A 15 -3.86 -2.28 11.47
N TYR A 16 -3.99 -2.79 12.68
CA TYR A 16 -3.95 -4.21 12.97
C TYR A 16 -5.03 -4.59 13.98
N VAL A 17 -5.86 -5.58 13.64
CA VAL A 17 -6.75 -6.26 14.58
C VAL A 17 -6.34 -7.73 14.63
N PRO A 18 -5.86 -8.23 15.79
CA PRO A 18 -5.56 -9.65 15.95
C PRO A 18 -6.77 -10.51 15.55
N GLY A 19 -6.49 -11.60 14.83
CA GLY A 19 -7.53 -12.48 14.30
C GLY A 19 -7.42 -13.89 14.84
N PHE A 20 -7.49 -14.85 13.92
CA PHE A 20 -7.64 -16.27 14.21
C PHE A 20 -6.74 -17.09 13.29
N LYS A 21 -6.63 -18.39 13.56
CA LYS A 21 -6.04 -19.34 12.62
C LYS A 21 -7.03 -20.43 12.24
N LEU A 22 -6.94 -20.87 10.99
CA LEU A 22 -7.67 -22.01 10.44
C LEU A 22 -6.70 -23.15 10.15
N GLU A 23 -7.15 -24.38 10.35
CA GLU A 23 -6.39 -25.57 9.98
C GLU A 23 -6.96 -26.15 8.68
N SER A 24 -6.12 -26.23 7.66
CA SER A 24 -6.45 -26.88 6.38
C SER A 24 -6.59 -28.40 6.55
N GLU A 25 -7.20 -29.07 5.57
CA GLU A 25 -7.34 -30.54 5.57
C GLU A 25 -6.01 -31.30 5.66
N ASP A 26 -4.91 -30.68 5.21
CA ASP A 26 -3.55 -31.23 5.27
C ASP A 26 -2.81 -30.92 6.59
N GLY A 27 -3.45 -30.26 7.54
CA GLY A 27 -2.88 -29.85 8.82
C GLY A 27 -2.10 -28.53 8.78
N THR A 28 -2.06 -27.83 7.64
CA THR A 28 -1.43 -26.51 7.54
C THR A 28 -2.23 -25.45 8.29
N GLN A 29 -1.56 -24.62 9.10
CA GLN A 29 -2.19 -23.50 9.81
C GLN A 29 -2.10 -22.22 8.98
N ASN A 30 -3.25 -21.63 8.68
CA ASN A 30 -3.39 -20.34 8.01
C ASN A 30 -3.80 -19.28 9.03
N PHE A 31 -3.08 -18.17 9.07
CA PHE A 31 -3.28 -17.11 10.07
C PHE A 31 -3.95 -15.91 9.42
N TYR A 32 -5.08 -15.49 9.98
CA TYR A 32 -5.87 -14.38 9.48
C TYR A 32 -5.90 -13.25 10.50
N ALA A 33 -5.90 -12.01 10.02
CA ALA A 33 -6.07 -10.80 10.82
C ALA A 33 -6.64 -9.69 9.95
N ASN A 34 -7.12 -8.60 10.53
CA ASN A 34 -7.46 -7.42 9.72
C ASN A 34 -6.24 -6.50 9.73
N MET A 35 -5.60 -6.36 8.57
CA MET A 35 -4.42 -5.52 8.36
C MET A 35 -4.69 -4.49 7.28
N HIS A 36 -4.46 -3.22 7.56
CA HIS A 36 -4.69 -2.15 6.60
C HIS A 36 -3.62 -1.07 6.67
N LEU A 37 -3.25 -0.52 5.52
CA LEU A 37 -2.54 0.75 5.49
C LEU A 37 -3.49 1.88 5.89
N VAL A 38 -2.97 2.84 6.63
CA VAL A 38 -3.67 4.07 6.99
C VAL A 38 -2.85 5.23 6.45
N LEU A 39 -3.40 5.96 5.48
CA LEU A 39 -2.74 7.06 4.79
C LEU A 39 -3.55 8.34 4.98
N GLY A 40 -2.97 9.35 5.60
CA GLY A 40 -3.65 10.65 5.81
C GLY A 40 -4.99 10.53 6.56
N GLY A 41 -5.09 9.68 7.58
CA GLY A 41 -6.34 9.43 8.32
C GLY A 41 -7.29 8.40 7.68
N GLN A 42 -6.99 7.92 6.47
CA GLN A 42 -7.88 7.00 5.74
C GLN A 42 -7.38 5.57 5.81
N ILE A 43 -8.25 4.65 6.21
CA ILE A 43 -8.00 3.21 6.07
C ILE A 43 -8.16 2.83 4.59
N ILE A 44 -7.12 2.23 4.02
CA ILE A 44 -7.16 1.72 2.65
C ILE A 44 -7.74 0.31 2.69
N GLY A 45 -8.84 0.10 1.95
CA GLY A 45 -9.54 -1.18 1.91
C GLY A 45 -10.82 -1.22 2.75
N ASN A 46 -11.41 -2.42 2.85
CA ASN A 46 -12.53 -2.67 3.74
C ASN A 46 -12.02 -2.99 5.16
N PRO A 47 -12.30 -2.17 6.20
CA PRO A 47 -11.78 -2.39 7.56
C PRO A 47 -12.19 -3.72 8.21
N GLU A 48 -13.26 -4.34 7.73
CA GLU A 48 -13.79 -5.61 8.23
C GLU A 48 -13.26 -6.83 7.47
N GLU A 49 -12.53 -6.62 6.38
CA GLU A 49 -11.96 -7.70 5.57
C GLU A 49 -10.71 -8.27 6.27
N PRO A 50 -10.73 -9.57 6.61
CA PRO A 50 -9.54 -10.24 7.09
C PRO A 50 -8.61 -10.56 5.92
N CYS A 51 -7.31 -10.48 6.16
CA CYS A 51 -6.28 -10.98 5.26
C CYS A 51 -5.52 -12.17 5.86
N LEU A 52 -5.12 -13.08 5.00
CA LEU A 52 -4.12 -14.10 5.23
C LEU A 52 -2.74 -13.45 5.42
N LEU A 53 -2.21 -13.56 6.64
CA LEU A 53 -0.96 -12.91 7.03
C LEU A 53 0.24 -13.35 6.18
N SER A 54 0.23 -14.57 5.63
CA SER A 54 1.30 -15.07 4.75
C SER A 54 1.31 -14.41 3.36
N LEU A 55 0.22 -13.76 2.94
CA LEU A 55 0.17 -12.96 1.70
C LEU A 55 0.42 -11.48 1.99
N TRP A 56 -0.11 -10.98 3.10
CA TRP A 56 0.00 -9.57 3.47
C TRP A 56 1.42 -9.17 3.91
N LEU A 57 2.04 -9.94 4.82
CA LEU A 57 3.35 -9.58 5.38
C LEU A 57 4.47 -9.48 4.33
N PRO A 58 4.59 -10.38 3.34
CA PRO A 58 5.58 -10.22 2.27
C PRO A 58 5.42 -8.92 1.46
N GLY A 59 4.19 -8.44 1.26
CA GLY A 59 3.94 -7.17 0.57
C GLY A 59 4.45 -5.97 1.36
N VAL A 60 4.36 -6.03 2.69
CA VAL A 60 4.89 -4.98 3.57
C VAL A 60 6.39 -5.06 3.78
N ASP A 61 6.96 -6.26 3.84
CA ASP A 61 8.41 -6.46 3.82
C ASP A 61 9.01 -5.87 2.54
N TRP A 62 8.40 -6.17 1.38
CA TRP A 62 8.79 -5.58 0.10
C TRP A 62 8.66 -4.06 0.07
N LEU A 63 7.59 -3.50 0.64
CA LEU A 63 7.44 -2.05 0.76
C LEU A 63 8.57 -1.47 1.61
N GLN A 64 8.84 -2.04 2.79
CA GLN A 64 9.92 -1.58 3.66
C GLN A 64 11.28 -1.57 2.93
N ASP A 65 11.61 -2.65 2.25
CA ASP A 65 12.86 -2.78 1.48
C ASP A 65 12.98 -1.71 0.40
N ASN A 66 11.90 -1.43 -0.33
CA ASN A 66 11.93 -0.37 -1.34
C ASN A 66 12.10 1.02 -0.73
N LEU A 67 11.43 1.29 0.39
CA LEU A 67 11.55 2.58 1.08
C LEU A 67 12.95 2.79 1.67
N HIS A 68 13.60 1.71 2.12
CA HIS A 68 14.94 1.77 2.72
C HIS A 68 16.06 1.71 1.68
N ASP A 69 16.09 0.67 0.85
CA ASP A 69 17.21 0.36 -0.05
C ASP A 69 17.09 0.99 -1.43
N ARG A 70 15.86 1.33 -1.85
CA ARG A 70 15.58 1.84 -3.21
C ARG A 70 14.96 3.21 -3.24
N PHE A 71 15.11 3.97 -2.15
CA PHE A 71 14.50 5.28 -1.99
C PHE A 71 14.76 6.24 -3.16
N ASP A 72 16.01 6.31 -3.65
CA ASP A 72 16.36 7.20 -4.76
C ASP A 72 15.77 6.76 -6.11
N TYR A 73 15.32 5.51 -6.24
CA TYR A 73 14.64 5.01 -7.43
C TYR A 73 13.14 5.31 -7.43
N LEU A 74 12.58 5.83 -6.34
CA LEU A 74 11.21 6.34 -6.27
C LEU A 74 11.05 7.72 -6.94
N TYR A 75 12.06 8.14 -7.70
CA TYR A 75 12.12 9.41 -8.40
C TYR A 75 12.31 9.19 -9.90
N ASP A 76 11.61 9.98 -10.71
CA ASP A 76 11.91 10.19 -12.11
C ASP A 76 11.95 11.70 -12.39
N LYS A 77 12.92 12.14 -13.19
CA LYS A 77 13.05 13.56 -13.59
C LYS A 77 11.79 14.10 -14.28
N GLU A 78 11.01 13.23 -14.93
CA GLU A 78 9.79 13.63 -15.63
C GLU A 78 8.67 14.04 -14.66
N PHE A 79 8.83 13.78 -13.36
CA PHE A 79 7.94 14.26 -12.29
C PHE A 79 8.17 15.74 -11.95
N GLU A 80 9.30 16.34 -12.33
CA GLU A 80 9.61 17.74 -12.01
C GLU A 80 8.55 18.69 -12.59
N GLY A 81 7.96 19.52 -11.72
CA GLY A 81 6.94 20.50 -12.11
C GLY A 81 5.58 19.89 -12.48
N ARG A 82 5.38 18.59 -12.27
CA ARG A 82 4.09 17.90 -12.46
C ARG A 82 3.24 17.95 -11.21
N SER A 83 1.93 17.96 -11.42
CA SER A 83 0.95 17.75 -10.35
C SER A 83 0.90 16.29 -9.89
N ASP A 84 0.37 16.04 -8.69
CA ASP A 84 0.19 14.68 -8.16
C ASP A 84 -0.63 13.81 -9.11
N GLU A 85 -1.66 14.38 -9.74
CA GLU A 85 -2.50 13.72 -10.74
C GLU A 85 -1.70 13.32 -11.98
N GLU A 86 -0.87 14.21 -12.51
CA GLU A 86 -0.01 13.88 -13.67
C GLU A 86 1.01 12.80 -13.32
N ILE A 87 1.64 12.88 -12.15
CA ILE A 87 2.62 11.88 -11.69
C ILE A 87 1.93 10.52 -11.56
N PHE A 88 0.77 10.47 -10.92
CA PHE A 88 0.00 9.24 -10.73
C PHE A 88 -0.37 8.59 -12.07
N VAL A 89 -0.84 9.39 -13.03
CA VAL A 89 -1.15 8.91 -14.38
C VAL A 89 0.11 8.43 -15.10
N MET A 90 1.24 9.12 -14.96
CA MET A 90 2.51 8.69 -15.58
C MET A 90 3.00 7.34 -15.06
N ILE A 91 2.86 7.10 -13.75
CA ILE A 91 3.18 5.81 -13.13
C ILE A 91 2.25 4.74 -13.69
N TRP A 92 0.93 5.00 -13.72
CA TRP A 92 -0.06 4.07 -14.26
C TRP A 92 0.22 3.71 -15.72
N LYS A 93 0.42 4.73 -16.56
CA LYS A 93 0.71 4.63 -17.99
C LYS A 93 1.97 3.82 -18.31
N ALA A 94 2.91 3.72 -17.37
CA ALA A 94 4.14 2.93 -17.55
C ALA A 94 3.86 1.42 -17.75
N ASN A 95 2.69 0.93 -17.29
CA ASN A 95 2.27 -0.47 -17.43
C ASN A 95 1.08 -0.67 -18.40
N GLU A 96 0.60 0.39 -19.07
CA GLU A 96 -0.52 0.31 -20.01
C GLU A 96 -0.09 0.13 -21.47
N LEU A 97 -1.02 -0.37 -22.30
CA LEU A 97 -0.90 -0.30 -23.74
C LEU A 97 -1.35 1.08 -24.23
N GLU A 98 -0.79 1.52 -25.36
CA GLU A 98 -1.12 2.84 -25.93
C GLU A 98 -2.60 3.01 -26.30
N SER A 99 -3.29 1.90 -26.59
CA SER A 99 -4.73 1.89 -26.83
C SER A 99 -5.57 2.30 -25.61
N ASP A 100 -5.01 2.19 -24.41
CA ASP A 100 -5.73 2.32 -23.15
C ASP A 100 -5.47 3.69 -22.49
N TYR A 101 -4.57 4.50 -23.07
CA TYR A 101 -4.22 5.80 -22.50
C TYR A 101 -5.44 6.74 -22.44
N ASP A 102 -5.62 7.38 -21.28
CA ASP A 102 -6.59 8.44 -21.12
C ASP A 102 -6.27 9.61 -22.09
N PRO A 103 -7.22 9.97 -22.99
CA PRO A 103 -7.05 11.09 -23.92
C PRO A 103 -6.65 12.41 -23.27
N LYS A 104 -7.08 12.65 -22.02
CA LYS A 104 -6.76 13.86 -21.25
C LYS A 104 -5.25 14.02 -21.01
N TYR A 105 -4.52 12.91 -20.93
CA TYR A 105 -3.11 12.86 -20.51
C TYR A 105 -2.17 12.36 -21.62
N LEU A 106 -2.59 12.44 -22.89
CA LEU A 106 -1.75 12.05 -24.03
C LEU A 106 -0.44 12.87 -24.14
N TYR A 107 -0.43 14.09 -23.61
CA TYR A 107 0.76 14.94 -23.57
C TYR A 107 1.83 14.45 -22.59
N LEU A 108 1.48 13.56 -21.64
CA LEU A 108 2.43 12.98 -20.70
C LEU A 108 3.21 11.85 -21.38
N PRO A 109 4.53 11.73 -21.13
CA PRO A 109 5.33 10.65 -21.70
C PRO A 109 4.93 9.29 -21.12
N LYS A 110 5.24 8.22 -21.87
CA LYS A 110 5.24 6.86 -21.30
C LYS A 110 6.56 6.63 -20.58
N LEU A 111 6.52 6.33 -19.30
CA LEU A 111 7.71 5.98 -18.53
C LEU A 111 8.11 4.51 -18.74
N ASN A 112 9.32 4.16 -18.30
CA ASN A 112 9.77 2.77 -18.31
C ASN A 112 8.93 1.94 -17.32
N GLN A 113 8.61 0.69 -17.66
CA GLN A 113 7.90 -0.24 -16.79
C GLN A 113 8.56 -0.40 -15.41
N VAL A 114 9.88 -0.22 -15.31
CA VAL A 114 10.60 -0.22 -14.02
C VAL A 114 10.05 0.83 -13.04
N ILE A 115 9.56 1.98 -13.52
CA ILE A 115 8.92 2.98 -12.66
C ILE A 115 7.64 2.43 -12.03
N TRP A 116 6.83 1.71 -12.81
CA TRP A 116 5.66 1.01 -12.28
C TRP A 116 6.08 -0.02 -11.23
N ASP A 117 7.07 -0.86 -11.54
CA ASP A 117 7.50 -1.92 -10.63
C ASP A 117 8.05 -1.39 -9.29
N ILE A 118 8.69 -0.21 -9.30
CA ILE A 118 9.31 0.37 -8.10
C ILE A 118 8.32 1.25 -7.32
N CYS A 119 7.48 2.03 -8.00
CA CYS A 119 6.62 3.00 -7.34
C CYS A 119 5.29 2.41 -6.87
N THR A 120 4.84 1.27 -7.43
CA THR A 120 3.51 0.73 -7.10
C THR A 120 3.53 -0.16 -5.87
N ILE A 121 2.56 0.02 -4.99
CA ILE A 121 2.41 -0.80 -3.79
C ILE A 121 1.39 -1.89 -4.10
N LYS A 122 1.84 -3.15 -3.97
CA LYS A 122 1.01 -4.34 -4.17
C LYS A 122 1.00 -5.16 -2.90
N ILE A 123 -0.08 -5.03 -2.14
CA ILE A 123 -0.38 -5.85 -0.97
C ILE A 123 -1.72 -6.52 -1.31
N ASP A 124 -1.77 -7.84 -1.20
CA ASP A 124 -2.97 -8.59 -1.58
C ASP A 124 -4.07 -8.47 -0.50
N GLU A 125 -5.29 -8.82 -0.88
CA GLU A 125 -6.53 -8.95 -0.11
C GLU A 125 -7.14 -7.68 0.50
N THR A 126 -6.35 -6.66 0.86
CA THR A 126 -6.88 -5.47 1.55
C THR A 126 -6.81 -4.20 0.73
N ILE A 127 -5.96 -4.12 -0.30
CA ILE A 127 -5.80 -2.90 -1.09
C ILE A 127 -6.07 -3.10 -2.59
N ASP A 128 -6.59 -4.26 -2.99
CA ASP A 128 -6.72 -4.72 -4.38
C ASP A 128 -7.68 -3.87 -5.22
N ALA A 129 -8.63 -3.21 -4.54
CA ALA A 129 -9.56 -2.27 -5.15
C ALA A 129 -8.95 -0.88 -5.41
N TRP A 130 -7.70 -0.66 -4.97
CA TRP A 130 -7.03 0.62 -4.98
C TRP A 130 -5.77 0.56 -5.83
N PHE A 131 -5.46 1.68 -6.48
CA PHE A 131 -4.14 1.90 -7.03
C PHE A 131 -3.35 2.78 -6.07
N LEU A 132 -2.26 2.23 -5.54
CA LEU A 132 -1.36 2.92 -4.62
C LEU A 132 0.01 3.06 -5.27
N ALA A 133 0.55 4.26 -5.21
CA ALA A 133 1.91 4.57 -5.61
C ALA A 133 2.63 5.34 -4.50
N VAL A 134 3.94 5.19 -4.45
CA VAL A 134 4.83 5.97 -3.58
C VAL A 134 5.96 6.53 -4.42
N ILE A 135 6.28 7.81 -4.18
CA ILE A 135 7.37 8.52 -4.86
C ILE A 135 8.26 9.22 -3.84
N LYS A 136 9.49 9.52 -4.23
CA LYS A 136 10.38 10.40 -3.48
C LYS A 136 9.85 11.84 -3.58
N HIS A 137 9.59 12.48 -2.44
CA HIS A 137 9.18 13.88 -2.38
C HIS A 137 10.39 14.82 -2.23
N ASN A 138 11.34 14.44 -1.38
CA ASN A 138 12.64 15.07 -1.21
C ASN A 138 13.62 14.04 -0.59
N ASP A 139 14.78 14.48 -0.10
CA ASP A 139 15.82 13.57 0.42
C ASP A 139 15.45 12.80 1.69
N TYR A 140 14.38 13.19 2.38
CA TYR A 140 13.94 12.57 3.63
C TYR A 140 12.48 12.15 3.62
N GLN A 141 11.71 12.58 2.61
CA GLN A 141 10.27 12.39 2.59
C GLN A 141 9.82 11.62 1.36
N LEU A 142 8.83 10.77 1.60
CA LEU A 142 8.04 10.07 0.61
C LEU A 142 6.72 10.81 0.40
N LYS A 143 6.11 10.62 -0.76
CA LYS A 143 4.71 10.96 -0.99
C LYS A 143 3.97 9.71 -1.44
N PHE A 144 2.95 9.33 -0.69
CA PHE A 144 1.99 8.32 -1.11
C PHE A 144 0.91 9.00 -1.96
N LEU A 145 0.53 8.35 -3.05
CA LEU A 145 -0.51 8.73 -3.98
C LEU A 145 -1.47 7.55 -4.10
N TRP A 146 -2.77 7.74 -3.89
CA TRP A 146 -3.71 6.64 -4.05
C TRP A 146 -5.07 7.08 -4.53
N ARG A 147 -5.68 6.20 -5.31
CA ARG A 147 -7.02 6.37 -5.84
C ARG A 147 -7.70 5.02 -5.87
N LYS A 148 -9.00 5.00 -5.61
CA LYS A 148 -9.80 3.80 -5.84
C LYS A 148 -9.80 3.48 -7.33
N TRP A 149 -9.40 2.26 -7.68
CA TRP A 149 -9.26 1.83 -9.07
C TRP A 149 -10.59 1.28 -9.62
N ASN A 150 -11.37 0.59 -8.79
CA ASN A 150 -12.61 -0.04 -9.21
C ASN A 150 -13.83 0.56 -8.52
N GLU A 151 -14.60 1.39 -9.22
CA GLU A 151 -15.80 2.05 -8.70
C GLU A 151 -16.80 1.05 -8.08
N HIS A 152 -16.90 -0.14 -8.67
CA HIS A 152 -17.89 -1.14 -8.30
C HIS A 152 -17.65 -1.85 -6.96
N ILE A 153 -16.44 -1.80 -6.40
CA ILE A 153 -16.10 -2.59 -5.21
C ILE A 153 -16.49 -1.87 -3.90
N CYS A 154 -16.49 -0.53 -3.85
CA CYS A 154 -16.90 0.27 -2.67
C CYS A 154 -17.50 1.64 -3.06
N PRO A 155 -18.69 1.71 -3.68
CA PRO A 155 -19.21 2.93 -4.34
C PRO A 155 -19.33 4.18 -3.45
N GLU A 156 -19.36 4.01 -2.13
CA GLU A 156 -19.39 5.07 -1.12
C GLU A 156 -18.05 5.81 -0.93
N VAL A 157 -16.95 5.27 -1.47
CA VAL A 157 -15.62 5.85 -1.33
C VAL A 157 -15.27 6.70 -2.55
N SER A 158 -14.76 7.93 -2.33
CA SER A 158 -14.38 8.86 -3.40
C SER A 158 -13.36 8.23 -4.36
N THR A 159 -13.51 8.56 -5.64
CA THR A 159 -12.58 8.22 -6.72
C THR A 159 -11.54 9.31 -6.96
N ASP A 160 -11.53 10.37 -6.15
CA ASP A 160 -10.51 11.41 -6.22
C ASP A 160 -9.13 10.85 -5.84
N LEU A 161 -8.08 11.44 -6.43
CA LEU A 161 -6.70 11.15 -6.01
C LEU A 161 -6.43 11.80 -4.66
N PHE A 162 -5.92 10.99 -3.73
CA PHE A 162 -5.43 11.45 -2.44
C PHE A 162 -3.91 11.36 -2.39
N SER A 163 -3.30 12.25 -1.61
CA SER A 163 -1.87 12.21 -1.35
C SER A 163 -1.53 12.59 0.09
N VAL A 164 -0.46 11.99 0.61
CA VAL A 164 0.12 12.33 1.91
C VAL A 164 1.64 12.28 1.84
N VAL A 165 2.30 13.26 2.45
CA VAL A 165 3.76 13.30 2.57
C VAL A 165 4.15 12.78 3.95
N VAL A 166 5.13 11.89 3.98
CA VAL A 166 5.55 11.16 5.18
C VAL A 166 7.07 11.15 5.25
N ASP A 167 7.62 11.25 6.46
CA ASP A 167 9.04 11.02 6.68
C ASP A 167 9.41 9.56 6.39
N LYS A 168 10.49 9.36 5.63
CA LYS A 168 10.91 8.05 5.15
C LYS A 168 11.31 7.13 6.30
N ASP A 169 12.12 7.64 7.22
CA ASP A 169 12.63 6.83 8.33
C ASP A 169 11.47 6.46 9.27
N PHE A 170 10.55 7.39 9.52
CA PHE A 170 9.31 7.10 10.25
C PHE A 170 8.45 6.00 9.60
N ALA A 171 8.26 6.04 8.28
CA ALA A 171 7.48 5.03 7.57
C ALA A 171 8.13 3.64 7.65
N VAL A 172 9.45 3.57 7.48
CA VAL A 172 10.22 2.32 7.59
C VAL A 172 10.17 1.76 9.02
N GLU A 173 10.38 2.58 10.04
CA GLU A 173 10.28 2.18 11.44
C GLU A 173 8.89 1.66 11.79
N THR A 174 7.84 2.32 11.29
CA THR A 174 6.44 1.91 11.48
C THR A 174 6.16 0.53 10.89
N LEU A 175 6.61 0.27 9.66
CA LEU A 175 6.44 -1.03 9.00
C LEU A 175 7.22 -2.13 9.74
N ASN A 176 8.47 -1.85 10.12
CA ASN A 176 9.31 -2.80 10.85
C ASN A 176 8.70 -3.16 12.22
N GLN A 177 8.24 -2.17 12.98
CA GLN A 177 7.56 -2.40 14.25
C GLN A 177 6.32 -3.27 14.07
N CYS A 178 5.48 -2.94 13.10
CA CYS A 178 4.28 -3.71 12.79
C CYS A 178 4.60 -5.18 12.49
N MET A 179 5.57 -5.45 11.61
CA MET A 179 5.94 -6.81 11.25
C MET A 179 6.43 -7.62 12.45
N GLN A 180 7.30 -7.04 13.28
CA GLN A 180 7.82 -7.70 14.48
C GLN A 180 6.70 -8.06 15.46
N GLU A 181 5.79 -7.12 15.74
CA GLU A 181 4.72 -7.34 16.70
C GLU A 181 3.66 -8.33 16.20
N VAL A 182 3.26 -8.26 14.92
CA VAL A 182 2.33 -9.23 14.33
C VAL A 182 2.91 -10.64 14.35
N GLN A 183 4.20 -10.81 14.04
CA GLN A 183 4.88 -12.10 14.09
C GLN A 183 5.02 -12.67 15.52
N MET A 184 5.02 -11.82 16.54
CA MET A 184 4.94 -12.30 17.93
C MET A 184 3.51 -12.71 18.29
N HIS A 185 2.50 -11.95 17.84
CA HIS A 185 1.11 -12.17 18.21
C HIS A 185 0.47 -13.39 17.54
N TRP A 186 0.74 -13.64 16.25
CA TRP A 186 0.04 -14.67 15.46
C TRP A 186 0.21 -16.11 15.99
N MET A 187 1.29 -16.39 16.72
CA MET A 187 1.54 -17.69 17.34
C MET A 187 0.50 -18.01 18.43
N HIS A 188 -0.10 -16.96 19.01
CA HIS A 188 -1.09 -17.03 20.07
C HIS A 188 -2.53 -16.92 19.56
N TYR A 189 -2.74 -16.89 18.25
CA TYR A 189 -4.09 -16.80 17.70
C TYR A 189 -4.95 -18.01 18.08
N PRO A 190 -6.24 -17.77 18.41
CA PRO A 190 -7.19 -18.85 18.65
C PRO A 190 -7.40 -19.65 17.36
N LEU A 191 -7.54 -20.97 17.50
CA LEU A 191 -7.97 -21.85 16.41
C LEU A 191 -9.49 -21.70 16.25
N GLU A 192 -9.93 -21.25 15.08
CA GLU A 192 -11.34 -21.29 14.68
C GLU A 192 -11.63 -22.61 13.95
N LYS A 193 -12.84 -23.14 14.17
CA LYS A 193 -13.28 -24.44 13.67
C LYS A 193 -14.13 -24.30 12.42
#